data_AF-B6INT4-F1
#
_entry.id   AF-B6INT4-F1
#
_cell.length_a   1.000
_cell.length_b   1.000
_cell.length_c   1.000
_cell.angle_alpha   90.00
_cell.angle_beta   90.00
_cell.angle_gamma   90.00
#
_symmetry.space_group_name_H-M   'P 1'
#
loop_
_entity.id
_entity.type
_entity.pdbx_description
1 polymer ?
#
loop_
_entity_poly.entity_id
_entity_poly.type
_entity_poly.pdbx_seq_one_letter_code
_entity_poly.pdbx_strand_id
1 'polypeptide(L)'
;MLLAVVMVLVSLPLAFIVGLASQKGSICAVAAVQELLDRRRPRQGVAILACSAWVLAVTVPLAWLLPRSTLAVSLPVDLPLLAGAFVFGMGAAVNRGCAFSTVTRLGGGDLSYLAAAAGLAGGLGLLALWRGLAREVPAPDRTSVLAEPHPWSLLLVAALLVAGTALLVRLVPRPGLAQRPGAGRAGTPFAATAVIRVAGGTLYALHGPLECTPP
;
A
#
# COMPACT_ATOMS: atom_id res chain seq x y z
N MET A 1 0.99 26.82 -10.83
CA MET A 1 1.66 27.09 -9.52
C MET A 1 0.70 26.97 -8.34
N LEU A 2 -0.43 27.70 -8.30
CA LEU A 2 -1.38 27.62 -7.16
C LEU A 2 -1.90 26.19 -6.88
N LEU A 3 -2.26 25.44 -7.94
CA LEU A 3 -2.75 24.05 -7.81
C LEU A 3 -1.69 23.11 -7.20
N ALA A 4 -0.44 23.27 -7.59
CA ALA A 4 0.68 22.46 -7.09
C ALA A 4 0.95 22.75 -5.61
N VAL A 5 0.89 24.02 -5.21
CA VAL A 5 1.04 24.44 -3.81
C VAL A 5 -0.09 23.86 -2.95
N VAL A 6 -1.33 23.89 -3.43
CA VAL A 6 -2.48 23.30 -2.73
C VAL A 6 -2.32 21.78 -2.60
N MET A 7 -1.87 21.08 -3.66
CA MET A 7 -1.60 19.64 -3.61
C MET A 7 -0.52 19.28 -2.59
N VAL A 8 0.59 20.03 -2.56
CA VAL A 8 1.66 19.83 -1.55
C VAL A 8 1.15 20.10 -0.14
N LEU A 9 0.37 21.17 0.05
CA LEU A 9 -0.15 21.54 1.37
C LEU A 9 -1.15 20.52 1.92
N VAL A 10 -1.90 19.85 1.04
CA VAL A 10 -2.82 18.77 1.42
C VAL A 10 -2.10 17.43 1.57
N SER A 11 -1.17 17.09 0.68
CA SER A 11 -0.46 15.81 0.72
C SER A 11 0.47 15.68 1.93
N LEU A 12 1.11 16.75 2.37
CA LEU A 12 2.04 16.74 3.51
C LEU A 12 1.39 16.26 4.83
N PRO A 13 0.26 16.82 5.30
CA PRO A 13 -0.41 16.32 6.49
C PRO A 13 -0.99 14.92 6.29
N LEU A 14 -1.48 14.59 5.08
CA LEU A 14 -1.96 13.23 4.78
C LEU A 14 -0.83 12.20 4.88
N ALA A 15 0.33 12.48 4.30
CA ALA A 15 1.51 11.62 4.35
C ALA A 15 2.01 11.47 5.79
N PHE A 16 2.00 12.56 6.56
CA PHE A 16 2.35 12.53 7.98
C PHE A 16 1.39 11.64 8.78
N ILE A 17 0.07 11.77 8.56
CA ILE A 17 -0.96 10.95 9.21
C ILE A 17 -0.78 9.47 8.84
N VAL A 18 -0.51 9.15 7.57
CA VAL A 18 -0.23 7.78 7.10
C VAL A 18 1.03 7.23 7.78
N GLY A 19 2.09 8.04 7.88
CA GLY A 19 3.33 7.66 8.56
C GLY A 19 3.11 7.37 10.05
N LEU A 20 2.41 8.25 10.77
CA LEU A 20 2.05 8.06 12.17
C LEU A 20 1.15 6.84 12.39
N ALA A 21 0.17 6.63 11.50
CA ALA A 21 -0.70 5.46 11.55
C ALA A 21 0.10 4.18 11.31
N SER A 22 1.09 4.21 10.41
CA SER A 22 1.95 3.07 10.10
C SER A 22 2.95 2.74 11.20
N GLN A 23 3.36 3.72 12.01
CA GLN A 23 4.12 3.44 13.24
C GLN A 23 3.25 2.75 14.30
N LYS A 24 1.96 3.11 14.39
CA LYS A 24 1.02 2.57 15.40
C LYS A 24 0.34 1.27 14.98
N GLY A 25 0.20 1.02 13.69
CA GLY A 25 -0.32 -0.21 13.10
C GLY A 25 0.82 -1.00 12.50
N SER A 26 1.18 -2.14 13.08
CA SER A 26 2.21 -3.04 12.55
C SER A 26 1.74 -3.75 11.27
N ILE A 27 1.60 -3.00 10.18
CA ILE A 27 1.23 -3.51 8.86
C ILE A 27 2.49 -4.09 8.22
N CYS A 28 2.83 -5.30 8.61
CA CYS A 28 3.92 -6.06 8.01
C CYS A 28 3.34 -7.32 7.36
N ALA A 29 3.61 -7.53 6.07
CA ALA A 29 3.18 -8.74 5.37
C ALA A 29 3.75 -10.00 6.05
N VAL A 30 4.99 -9.93 6.57
CA VAL A 30 5.62 -11.04 7.30
C VAL A 30 4.89 -11.34 8.61
N ALA A 31 4.55 -10.30 9.39
CA ALA A 31 3.77 -10.48 10.62
C ALA A 31 2.37 -11.05 10.34
N ALA A 32 1.75 -10.64 9.22
CA ALA A 32 0.47 -11.18 8.79
C ALA A 32 0.55 -12.67 8.45
N VAL A 33 1.64 -13.12 7.82
CA VAL A 33 1.89 -14.54 7.55
C VAL A 33 2.17 -15.31 8.83
N GLN A 34 2.98 -14.76 9.74
CA GLN A 34 3.25 -15.38 11.05
C GLN A 34 1.96 -15.55 11.88
N GLU A 35 1.12 -14.51 11.94
CA GLU A 35 -0.17 -14.59 12.64
C GLU A 35 -1.11 -15.62 12.01
N LEU A 36 -1.07 -15.77 10.68
CA LEU A 36 -1.83 -16.78 9.96
C LEU A 36 -1.37 -18.21 10.30
N LEU A 37 -0.06 -18.42 10.40
CA LEU A 37 0.55 -19.72 10.73
C LEU A 37 0.38 -20.06 12.22
N ASP A 38 0.67 -19.13 13.12
CA ASP A 38 0.75 -19.39 14.57
C ASP A 38 -0.59 -19.25 15.30
N ARG A 39 -1.37 -18.19 14.98
CA ARG A 39 -2.55 -17.81 15.79
C ARG A 39 -3.87 -18.15 15.12
N ARG A 40 -3.86 -18.64 13.87
CA ARG A 40 -5.04 -18.90 13.01
C ARG A 40 -6.04 -17.73 12.95
N ARG A 41 -5.59 -16.49 13.22
CA ARG A 41 -6.45 -15.30 13.22
C ARG A 41 -5.92 -14.31 12.19
N PRO A 42 -6.41 -14.34 10.94
CA PRO A 42 -5.85 -13.56 9.82
C PRO A 42 -6.14 -12.05 9.88
N ARG A 43 -6.18 -11.43 11.07
CA ARG A 43 -6.62 -10.04 11.26
C ARG A 43 -5.74 -9.05 10.49
N GLN A 44 -4.42 -9.23 10.53
CA GLN A 44 -3.49 -8.35 9.80
C GLN A 44 -3.56 -8.55 8.28
N GLY A 45 -3.64 -9.81 7.81
CA GLY A 45 -3.78 -10.11 6.38
C GLY A 45 -5.08 -9.57 5.80
N VAL A 46 -6.19 -9.74 6.52
CA VAL A 46 -7.51 -9.18 6.15
C VAL A 46 -7.47 -7.65 6.10
N ALA A 47 -6.76 -7.00 7.03
CA ALA A 47 -6.61 -5.54 7.00
C ALA A 47 -5.82 -5.06 5.77
N ILE A 48 -4.70 -5.72 5.43
CA ILE A 48 -3.90 -5.43 4.23
C ILE A 48 -4.76 -5.58 2.97
N LEU A 49 -5.41 -6.74 2.82
CA LEU A 49 -6.26 -7.03 1.66
C LEU A 49 -7.38 -6.00 1.52
N ALA A 50 -7.97 -5.57 2.62
CA ALA A 50 -9.04 -4.57 2.59
C ALA A 50 -8.55 -3.16 2.26
N CYS A 51 -7.33 -2.80 2.68
CA CYS A 51 -6.69 -1.57 2.24
C CYS A 51 -6.43 -1.62 0.73
N SER A 52 -5.84 -2.71 0.22
CA SER A 52 -5.63 -2.91 -1.22
C SER A 52 -6.93 -2.89 -2.01
N ALA A 53 -7.96 -3.57 -1.51
CA ALA A 53 -9.30 -3.61 -2.11
C ALA A 53 -9.92 -2.21 -2.19
N TRP A 54 -9.78 -1.40 -1.15
CA TRP A 54 -10.30 -0.04 -1.14
C TRP A 54 -9.56 0.88 -2.11
N VAL A 55 -8.23 0.80 -2.16
CA VAL A 55 -7.45 1.55 -3.13
C VAL A 55 -7.89 1.16 -4.54
N LEU A 56 -8.03 -0.14 -4.84
CA LEU A 56 -8.53 -0.58 -6.14
C LEU A 56 -9.96 -0.07 -6.42
N ALA A 57 -10.84 -0.14 -5.43
CA ALA A 57 -12.22 0.31 -5.51
C ALA A 57 -12.37 1.81 -5.78
N VAL A 58 -11.45 2.65 -5.29
CA VAL A 58 -11.46 4.10 -5.55
C VAL A 58 -10.77 4.42 -6.88
N THR A 59 -9.68 3.73 -7.18
CA THR A 59 -8.81 4.07 -8.32
C THR A 59 -9.36 3.63 -9.67
N VAL A 60 -10.00 2.46 -9.75
CA VAL A 60 -10.62 1.96 -10.99
C VAL A 60 -11.73 2.88 -11.51
N PRO A 61 -12.76 3.25 -10.73
CA PRO A 61 -13.81 4.13 -11.23
C PRO A 61 -13.30 5.56 -11.49
N LEU A 62 -12.38 6.05 -10.66
CA LEU A 62 -11.76 7.36 -10.90
C LEU A 62 -11.04 7.38 -12.26
N ALA A 63 -10.47 6.25 -12.67
CA ALA A 63 -9.80 6.18 -13.93
C ALA A 63 -10.74 6.13 -15.15
N TRP A 64 -11.92 5.52 -15.01
CA TRP A 64 -12.94 5.58 -16.06
C TRP A 64 -13.53 6.99 -16.23
N LEU A 65 -13.61 7.77 -15.15
CA LEU A 65 -14.13 9.14 -15.20
C LEU A 65 -13.12 10.14 -15.77
N LEU A 66 -11.82 9.88 -15.66
CA LEU A 66 -10.76 10.77 -16.15
C LEU A 66 -10.10 10.19 -17.42
N PRO A 67 -10.37 10.75 -18.61
CA PRO A 67 -9.86 10.24 -19.89
C PRO A 67 -8.34 10.32 -20.09
N ARG A 68 -7.59 10.86 -19.12
CA ARG A 68 -6.12 10.95 -19.12
C ARG A 68 -5.45 10.13 -18.02
N SER A 69 -6.24 9.38 -17.26
CA SER A 69 -5.71 8.56 -16.19
C SER A 69 -5.23 7.23 -16.77
N THR A 70 -3.98 6.88 -16.53
CA THR A 70 -3.49 5.54 -16.87
C THR A 70 -3.64 4.65 -15.63
N LEU A 71 -4.36 3.53 -15.77
CA LEU A 71 -4.34 2.51 -14.73
C LEU A 71 -2.92 1.94 -14.63
N ALA A 72 -2.52 1.55 -13.41
CA ALA A 72 -1.24 0.89 -13.20
C ALA A 72 -1.06 -0.28 -14.19
N VAL A 73 0.11 -0.29 -14.83
CA VAL A 73 0.51 -1.22 -15.87
C VAL A 73 0.36 -2.66 -15.38
N SER A 74 -0.24 -3.54 -16.18
CA SER A 74 -0.12 -4.99 -15.94
C SER A 74 1.31 -5.41 -16.20
N LEU A 75 2.08 -5.58 -15.13
CA LEU A 75 3.42 -6.14 -15.22
C LEU A 75 3.30 -7.62 -15.63
N PRO A 76 4.00 -8.08 -16.68
CA PRO A 76 4.02 -9.49 -17.01
C PRO A 76 4.58 -10.29 -15.83
N VAL A 77 3.92 -11.41 -15.50
CA VAL A 77 4.38 -12.33 -14.47
C VAL A 77 5.49 -13.19 -15.07
N ASP A 78 6.69 -12.62 -15.10
CA ASP A 78 7.86 -13.29 -15.63
C ASP A 78 8.63 -14.03 -14.53
N LEU A 79 9.37 -15.07 -14.91
CA LEU A 79 10.24 -15.82 -14.00
C LEU A 79 11.20 -14.97 -13.15
N PRO A 80 11.89 -13.92 -13.69
CA PRO A 80 12.71 -13.04 -12.87
C PRO A 80 11.93 -12.25 -11.81
N LEU A 81 10.68 -11.85 -12.10
CA LEU A 81 9.82 -11.20 -11.10
C LEU A 81 9.51 -12.16 -9.95
N LEU A 82 9.17 -13.41 -10.29
CA LEU A 82 8.85 -14.43 -9.31
C LEU A 82 10.06 -14.81 -8.45
N ALA A 83 11.23 -14.96 -9.08
CA ALA A 83 12.49 -15.21 -8.39
C ALA A 83 12.86 -14.03 -7.47
N GLY A 84 12.77 -12.80 -7.95
CA GLY A 84 13.02 -11.60 -7.15
C GLY A 84 12.05 -11.46 -5.97
N ALA A 85 10.76 -11.73 -6.17
CA ALA A 85 9.75 -11.72 -5.12
C ALA A 85 10.02 -12.79 -4.05
N PHE A 86 10.45 -13.99 -4.46
CA PHE A 86 10.83 -15.06 -3.55
C PHE A 86 12.06 -14.70 -2.70
N VAL A 87 13.12 -14.20 -3.34
CA VAL A 87 14.35 -13.74 -2.66
C VAL A 87 14.05 -12.58 -1.70
N PHE A 88 13.23 -11.62 -2.13
CA PHE A 88 12.78 -10.52 -1.27
C PHE A 88 11.97 -11.03 -0.07
N GLY A 89 11.07 -11.98 -0.28
CA GLY A 89 10.28 -12.60 0.78
C GLY A 89 11.15 -13.33 1.80
N MET A 90 12.16 -14.10 1.35
CA MET A 90 13.14 -14.73 2.23
C MET A 90 13.92 -13.70 3.04
N GLY A 91 14.42 -12.64 2.38
CA GLY A 91 15.11 -11.54 3.05
C GLY A 91 14.24 -10.85 4.12
N ALA A 92 12.96 -10.61 3.81
CA ALA A 92 12.01 -10.03 4.75
C ALA A 92 11.72 -10.95 5.94
N ALA A 93 11.69 -12.27 5.74
CA ALA A 93 11.53 -13.24 6.81
C ALA A 93 12.74 -13.26 7.76
N VAL A 94 13.96 -13.25 7.21
CA VAL A 94 15.22 -13.19 8.00
C VAL A 94 15.33 -11.88 8.77
N ASN A 95 15.04 -10.75 8.11
CA ASN A 95 15.09 -9.42 8.72
C ASN A 95 13.90 -9.13 9.66
N ARG A 96 12.91 -10.03 9.75
CA ARG A 96 11.66 -9.87 10.51
C ARG A 96 10.93 -8.54 10.23
N GLY A 97 11.06 -8.03 9.02
CA GLY A 97 10.56 -6.72 8.63
C GLY A 97 10.38 -6.61 7.12
N CYS A 98 9.31 -5.93 6.70
CA CYS A 98 9.11 -5.53 5.30
C CYS A 98 9.80 -4.18 5.02
N ALA A 99 9.80 -3.75 3.76
CA ALA A 99 10.32 -2.44 3.36
C ALA A 99 9.70 -1.30 4.18
N PHE A 100 8.37 -1.32 4.36
CA PHE A 100 7.66 -0.28 5.11
C PHE A 100 8.05 -0.26 6.60
N SER A 101 8.15 -1.44 7.24
CA SER A 101 8.58 -1.55 8.63
C SER A 101 10.04 -1.13 8.83
N THR A 102 10.88 -1.33 7.82
CA THR A 102 12.29 -0.94 7.88
C THR A 102 12.40 0.58 7.95
N VAL A 103 11.64 1.29 7.10
CA VAL A 103 11.60 2.77 7.10
C VAL A 103 11.02 3.31 8.40
N THR A 104 9.91 2.75 8.90
CA THR A 104 9.28 3.26 10.13
C THR A 104 10.13 3.03 11.38
N ARG A 105 10.84 1.90 11.48
CA ARG A 105 11.76 1.61 12.59
C ARG A 105 13.00 2.49 12.54
N LEU A 106 13.53 2.72 11.35
CA LEU A 106 14.66 3.62 11.15
C LEU A 106 14.30 5.06 11.54
N GLY A 107 13.11 5.53 11.14
CA GLY A 107 12.57 6.83 11.58
C GLY A 107 12.29 6.92 13.09
N GLY A 108 12.14 5.78 13.77
CA GLY A 108 12.02 5.69 15.23
C GLY A 108 13.35 5.61 15.98
N GLY A 109 14.50 5.63 15.27
CA GLY A 109 15.84 5.58 15.87
C GLY A 109 16.44 4.18 16.03
N ASP A 110 15.84 3.14 15.46
CA ASP A 110 16.40 1.78 15.50
C ASP A 110 17.44 1.60 14.37
N LEU A 111 18.69 1.93 14.67
CA LEU A 111 19.81 1.83 13.73
C LEU A 111 20.10 0.39 13.28
N SER A 112 19.58 -0.63 13.97
CA SER A 112 19.75 -2.04 13.58
C SER A 112 19.20 -2.31 12.17
N TYR A 113 18.25 -1.50 11.71
CA TYR A 113 17.64 -1.60 10.37
C TYR A 113 18.40 -0.82 9.29
N LEU A 114 19.49 -0.12 9.62
CA LEU A 114 20.32 0.58 8.63
C LEU A 114 20.89 -0.38 7.58
N ALA A 115 21.35 -1.56 8.00
CA ALA A 115 21.88 -2.56 7.07
C ALA A 115 20.81 -3.03 6.07
N ALA A 116 19.57 -3.23 6.53
CA ALA A 116 18.45 -3.59 5.66
C ALA A 116 18.07 -2.46 4.70
N ALA A 117 18.03 -1.22 5.19
CA ALA A 117 17.78 -0.04 4.35
C ALA A 117 18.88 0.16 3.30
N ALA A 118 20.16 0.02 3.69
CA ALA A 118 21.31 0.09 2.80
C ALA A 118 21.31 -1.06 1.78
N GLY A 119 20.92 -2.28 2.17
CA GLY A 119 20.77 -3.40 1.25
C GLY A 119 19.66 -3.17 0.21
N LEU A 120 18.51 -2.62 0.63
CA LEU A 120 17.43 -2.24 -0.29
C LEU A 120 17.88 -1.14 -1.27
N ALA A 121 18.49 -0.07 -0.75
CA ALA A 121 18.98 1.03 -1.57
C ALA A 121 20.10 0.59 -2.51
N GLY A 122 21.04 -0.22 -2.01
CA GLY A 122 22.15 -0.78 -2.77
C GLY A 122 21.70 -1.75 -3.85
N GLY A 123 20.71 -2.61 -3.56
CA GLY A 123 20.12 -3.51 -4.55
C GLY A 123 19.41 -2.76 -5.68
N LEU A 124 18.62 -1.74 -5.34
CA LEU A 124 17.97 -0.87 -6.33
C LEU A 124 19.01 -0.06 -7.14
N GLY A 125 20.01 0.50 -6.46
CA GLY A 125 21.09 1.25 -7.10
C GLY A 125 21.93 0.38 -8.04
N LEU A 126 22.29 -0.83 -7.63
CA LEU A 126 23.01 -1.79 -8.46
C LEU A 126 22.17 -2.21 -9.66
N LEU A 127 20.87 -2.47 -9.48
CA LEU A 127 19.97 -2.77 -10.57
C LEU A 127 19.87 -1.59 -11.56
N ALA A 128 19.80 -0.36 -11.05
CA ALA A 128 19.79 0.86 -11.85
C ALA A 128 21.11 1.05 -12.62
N LEU A 129 22.26 0.77 -11.99
CA LEU A 129 23.56 0.77 -12.65
C LEU A 129 23.64 -0.30 -13.74
N TRP A 130 23.17 -1.51 -13.44
CA TRP A 130 23.25 -2.67 -14.33
C TRP A 130 22.33 -2.55 -15.55
N ARG A 131 21.14 -1.94 -15.38
CA ARG A 131 20.20 -1.67 -16.47
C ARG A 131 20.38 -0.29 -17.12
N GLY A 132 21.29 0.52 -16.60
CA GLY A 132 21.43 1.95 -16.93
C GLY A 132 20.33 2.79 -16.28
N LEU A 133 20.69 3.97 -15.76
CA LEU A 133 19.75 4.92 -15.13
C LEU A 133 18.63 5.43 -16.07
N ALA A 134 18.71 5.10 -17.36
CA ALA A 134 17.92 5.70 -18.42
C ALA A 134 17.05 4.71 -19.22
N ARG A 135 16.90 3.44 -18.80
CA ARG A 135 15.88 2.61 -19.46
C ARG A 135 14.51 3.06 -18.98
N GLU A 136 13.83 3.75 -19.89
CA GLU A 136 12.39 4.01 -19.86
C GLU A 136 11.68 2.81 -19.25
N VAL A 137 10.84 3.08 -18.25
CA VAL A 137 9.83 2.12 -17.79
C VAL A 137 9.21 1.55 -19.07
N PRO A 138 9.29 0.23 -19.33
CA PRO A 138 8.85 -0.33 -20.59
C PRO A 138 7.47 0.21 -20.93
N ALA A 139 7.35 0.89 -22.08
CA ALA A 139 6.07 1.39 -22.55
C ALA A 139 5.09 0.20 -22.51
N PRO A 140 4.00 0.32 -21.74
CA PRO A 140 3.16 -0.82 -21.40
C PRO A 140 2.43 -1.29 -22.65
N ASP A 141 2.88 -2.42 -23.21
CA ASP A 141 2.31 -3.04 -24.42
C ASP A 141 0.95 -3.73 -24.17
N ARG A 142 0.50 -3.77 -22.90
CA ARG A 142 -0.81 -4.26 -22.50
C ARG A 142 -1.56 -3.22 -21.68
N THR A 143 -2.63 -2.72 -22.27
CA THR A 143 -3.69 -2.03 -21.53
C THR A 143 -4.25 -3.00 -20.49
N SER A 144 -4.29 -2.57 -19.23
CA SER A 144 -4.87 -3.37 -18.15
C SER A 144 -6.33 -3.72 -18.51
N VAL A 145 -6.75 -4.97 -18.30
CA VAL A 145 -8.14 -5.43 -18.60
C VAL A 145 -9.20 -4.62 -17.84
N LEU A 146 -8.80 -3.93 -16.77
CA LEU A 146 -9.65 -3.02 -16.00
C LEU A 146 -9.75 -1.60 -16.59
N ALA A 147 -8.99 -1.28 -17.63
CA ALA A 147 -9.01 0.03 -18.27
C ALA A 147 -10.31 0.28 -19.05
N GLU A 148 -10.93 -0.78 -19.58
CA GLU A 148 -12.23 -0.69 -20.23
C GLU A 148 -13.38 -1.01 -19.25
N PRO A 149 -14.47 -0.21 -19.26
CA PRO A 149 -15.64 -0.48 -18.45
C PRO A 149 -16.38 -1.70 -19.00
N HIS A 150 -16.19 -2.84 -18.34
CA HIS A 150 -16.82 -4.11 -18.66
C HIS A 150 -17.78 -4.49 -17.51
N PRO A 151 -18.92 -5.16 -17.74
CA PRO A 151 -19.85 -5.54 -16.67
C PRO A 151 -19.19 -6.34 -15.54
N TRP A 152 -18.22 -7.20 -15.87
CA TRP A 152 -17.44 -7.94 -14.86
C TRP A 152 -16.52 -7.03 -14.02
N SER A 153 -15.93 -5.99 -14.60
CA SER A 153 -15.09 -5.04 -13.84
C SER A 153 -15.93 -4.14 -12.95
N LEU A 154 -17.13 -3.73 -13.40
CA LEU A 154 -18.12 -3.03 -12.56
C LEU A 154 -18.57 -3.89 -11.37
N LEU A 155 -18.85 -5.17 -11.61
CA LEU A 155 -19.28 -6.10 -10.56
C LEU A 155 -18.14 -6.36 -9.54
N LEU A 156 -16.90 -6.44 -10.01
CA LEU A 156 -15.71 -6.54 -9.18
C LEU A 156 -15.51 -5.29 -8.32
N VAL A 157 -15.62 -4.08 -8.90
CA VAL A 157 -15.53 -2.81 -8.15
C VAL A 157 -16.64 -2.70 -7.12
N ALA A 158 -17.88 -3.04 -7.48
CA ALA A 158 -19.01 -3.04 -6.55
C ALA A 158 -18.79 -4.05 -5.41
N ALA A 159 -18.32 -5.25 -5.70
CA ALA A 159 -17.99 -6.25 -4.70
C ALA A 159 -16.86 -5.79 -3.76
N LEU A 160 -15.81 -5.14 -4.30
CA LEU A 160 -14.70 -4.58 -3.53
C LEU A 160 -15.15 -3.42 -2.63
N LEU A 161 -16.04 -2.55 -3.12
CA LEU A 161 -16.65 -1.47 -2.33
C LEU A 161 -17.51 -2.03 -1.19
N VAL A 162 -18.38 -3.00 -1.48
CA VAL A 162 -19.26 -3.62 -0.48
C VAL A 162 -18.43 -4.39 0.55
N ALA A 163 -17.47 -5.21 0.12
CA ALA A 163 -16.59 -5.94 1.03
C ALA A 163 -15.71 -4.98 1.85
N GLY A 164 -15.16 -3.94 1.21
CA GLY A 164 -14.34 -2.92 1.86
C GLY A 164 -15.10 -2.12 2.91
N THR A 165 -16.32 -1.67 2.59
CA THR A 165 -17.21 -0.93 3.53
C THR A 165 -17.73 -1.84 4.64
N ALA A 166 -18.21 -3.05 4.33
CA ALA A 166 -18.67 -4.00 5.34
C ALA A 166 -17.55 -4.37 6.31
N LEU A 167 -16.32 -4.53 5.81
CA LEU A 167 -15.17 -4.78 6.66
C LEU A 167 -14.77 -3.52 7.44
N LEU A 168 -14.83 -2.32 6.86
CA LEU A 168 -14.63 -1.07 7.61
C LEU A 168 -15.59 -0.99 8.80
N VAL A 169 -16.89 -1.22 8.56
CA VAL A 169 -17.94 -1.17 9.59
C VAL A 169 -17.74 -2.24 10.67
N ARG A 170 -17.29 -3.45 10.29
CA ARG A 170 -16.98 -4.53 11.24
C ARG A 170 -15.70 -4.29 12.05
N LEU A 171 -14.76 -3.52 11.50
CA LEU A 171 -13.46 -3.25 12.11
C LEU A 171 -13.40 -1.92 12.88
N VAL A 172 -14.32 -0.99 12.60
CA VAL A 172 -14.50 0.23 13.41
C VAL A 172 -14.96 -0.20 14.81
N PRO A 173 -14.23 0.15 15.87
CA PRO A 173 -14.61 -0.20 17.23
C PRO A 173 -15.97 0.41 17.58
N ARG A 174 -16.88 -0.39 18.13
CA ARG A 174 -18.11 0.16 18.71
C ARG A 174 -17.73 1.00 19.94
N PRO A 175 -18.19 2.26 20.04
CA PRO A 175 -17.77 3.20 21.08
C PRO A 175 -18.07 2.74 22.52
N GLY A 176 -18.92 1.71 22.71
CA GLY A 176 -19.28 1.16 24.02
C GLY A 176 -18.35 0.10 24.62
N LEU A 177 -17.33 -0.40 23.91
CA LEU A 177 -16.44 -1.48 24.41
C LEU A 177 -14.99 -1.03 24.70
N ALA A 178 -14.69 0.26 24.54
CA ALA A 178 -13.34 0.81 24.65
C ALA A 178 -12.93 1.27 26.07
N GLN A 179 -13.79 1.14 27.08
CA GLN A 179 -13.53 1.59 28.45
C GLN A 179 -12.98 0.51 29.40
N ARG A 180 -12.20 -0.47 28.91
CA ARG A 180 -11.41 -1.33 29.83
C ARG A 180 -10.00 -0.75 29.98
N PRO A 181 -9.65 -0.13 31.13
CA PRO A 181 -8.39 0.56 31.39
C PRO A 181 -7.24 -0.44 31.65
N GLY A 182 -6.95 -1.26 30.64
CA GLY A 182 -5.91 -2.30 30.70
C GLY A 182 -5.62 -2.97 29.35
N ALA A 183 -6.42 -2.70 28.31
CA ALA A 183 -6.19 -3.21 26.96
C ALA A 183 -5.19 -2.33 26.20
N GLY A 184 -3.95 -2.29 26.67
CA GLY A 184 -2.83 -1.67 25.94
C GLY A 184 -2.66 -2.28 24.55
N ARG A 185 -2.43 -1.42 23.55
CA ARG A 185 -1.93 -1.72 22.19
C ARG A 185 -2.82 -2.53 21.22
N ALA A 186 -3.92 -3.16 21.63
CA ALA A 186 -4.72 -4.01 20.73
C ALA A 186 -5.79 -3.27 19.88
N GLY A 187 -6.18 -2.05 20.25
CA GLY A 187 -7.19 -1.24 19.54
C GLY A 187 -6.66 -0.31 18.44
N THR A 188 -5.34 -0.11 18.36
CA THR A 188 -4.70 0.80 17.40
C THR A 188 -4.57 0.30 15.96
N PRO A 189 -4.45 -1.01 15.63
CA PRO A 189 -4.19 -1.43 14.26
C PRO A 189 -5.39 -1.21 13.35
N PHE A 190 -6.63 -1.36 13.87
CA PHE A 190 -7.84 -1.16 13.07
C PHE A 190 -8.11 0.31 12.77
N ALA A 191 -7.98 1.19 13.77
CA ALA A 191 -8.06 2.63 13.55
C ALA A 191 -6.96 3.12 12.58
N ALA A 192 -5.74 2.62 12.72
CA ALA A 192 -4.65 2.92 11.81
C ALA A 192 -4.97 2.46 10.38
N THR A 193 -5.51 1.26 10.18
CA THR A 193 -5.86 0.75 8.85
C THR A 193 -7.00 1.52 8.19
N ALA A 194 -7.97 2.03 8.95
CA ALA A 194 -9.03 2.89 8.42
C ALA A 194 -8.48 4.24 7.97
N VAL A 195 -7.59 4.85 8.78
CA VAL A 195 -6.92 6.11 8.44
C VAL A 195 -6.02 5.94 7.21
N ILE A 196 -5.22 4.88 7.16
CA ILE A 196 -4.35 4.59 6.01
C ILE A 196 -5.17 4.34 4.74
N ARG A 197 -6.32 3.68 4.87
CA ARG A 197 -7.22 3.42 3.74
C ARG A 197 -7.78 4.71 3.14
N VAL A 198 -8.28 5.61 3.97
CA VAL A 198 -8.86 6.88 3.52
C VAL A 198 -7.76 7.81 3.02
N ALA A 199 -6.73 8.07 3.84
CA ALA A 199 -5.66 8.99 3.49
C ALA A 199 -4.81 8.48 2.31
N GLY A 200 -4.49 7.18 2.27
CA GLY A 200 -3.75 6.56 1.16
C GLY A 200 -4.54 6.55 -0.15
N GLY A 201 -5.86 6.30 -0.08
CA GLY A 201 -6.73 6.43 -1.25
C GLY A 201 -6.78 7.86 -1.80
N THR A 202 -6.89 8.85 -0.93
CA THR A 202 -6.87 10.28 -1.32
C THR A 202 -5.52 10.70 -1.87
N LEU A 203 -4.41 10.27 -1.25
CA LEU A 203 -3.05 10.52 -1.76
C LEU A 203 -2.85 9.91 -3.15
N TYR A 204 -3.32 8.68 -3.38
CA TYR A 204 -3.27 8.07 -4.70
C TYR A 204 -4.17 8.80 -5.71
N ALA A 205 -5.34 9.30 -5.30
CA ALA A 205 -6.17 10.12 -6.18
C ALA A 205 -5.52 11.47 -6.54
N LEU A 206 -4.66 12.00 -5.67
CA LEU A 206 -3.94 13.27 -5.89
C LEU A 206 -2.63 13.10 -6.70
N HIS A 207 -1.82 12.09 -6.37
CA HIS A 207 -0.48 11.85 -6.93
C HIS A 207 -0.35 10.55 -7.72
N GLY A 208 -1.45 9.87 -7.98
CA GLY A 208 -1.46 8.69 -8.84
C GLY A 208 -0.99 9.04 -10.26
N PRO A 209 -0.92 8.03 -11.16
CA PRO A 209 -0.50 8.18 -12.56
C PRO A 209 -1.29 9.21 -13.41
N LEU A 210 -2.24 9.94 -12.80
CA LEU A 210 -2.89 11.14 -13.30
C LEU A 210 -1.91 12.28 -13.64
N GLU A 211 -0.72 12.31 -13.03
CA GLU A 211 0.29 13.36 -13.25
C GLU A 211 1.30 13.03 -14.36
N CYS A 212 1.20 11.88 -15.05
CA CYS A 212 1.99 11.63 -16.27
C CYS A 212 1.41 12.43 -17.44
N THR A 213 1.52 13.76 -17.37
CA THR A 213 1.45 14.63 -18.55
C THR A 213 2.81 14.56 -19.25
N PRO A 214 2.95 13.89 -20.42
CA PRO A 214 4.07 14.23 -21.30
C PRO A 214 3.86 15.68 -21.81
N PRO A 215 4.95 16.45 -22.02
CA PRO A 215 4.89 17.76 -22.65
C PRO A 215 4.38 17.69 -24.10
#